data_AF-A0AAN8KF19-F1
#
_entry.id   AF-A0AAN8KF19-F1
#
_cell.length_a   1.000
_cell.length_b   1.000
_cell.length_c   1.000
_cell.angle_alpha   90.00
_cell.angle_beta   90.00
_cell.angle_gamma   90.00
#
_symmetry.space_group_name_H-M   'P 1'
#
loop_
_entity.id
_entity.type
_entity.pdbx_description
1 polymer ?
#
loop_
_entity_poly.entity_id
_entity_poly.type
_entity_poly.pdbx_seq_one_letter_code
_entity_poly.pdbx_strand_id
1 'polypeptide(L)'
;MCHIPVFFCWISAIVLEHMLKHKREEMPKTLTEMFIHLVVFHTEQKNEKYLGKEETGPHWNKESILSLGKLAFQQLVNGNLIFYEEDLKEAGIDVNEASVYSGLCTQLFKEECVLYQDKVYCFVHLSIQEFLAAVYVFLSFINNNENLMDESQSKSSNLSSLFRNKSEVTFYQSAVDKALQSETGNLDLFLRFLLGLSLESNQKHLRGLLTKTRSSSQSHEETVKYIKEKIRENPSPERCINLFHCLNELNDHSLVEEIQRYLSSGSLSEEDLSPAQWSALVFVLLTSEKELDVFDLKKYSRSEEGLLRLLPVVKASRAALLSFCGLSKEGCASLVSALSSNPSHLRELDMSNNDLKDSGVKLFSAGLGNPHCKLETLRLSGCLVTEEGCASLVSALKSNPSHLRELDLSYNHPGDSGVRLLSAGLEDPHCRLEK
;
A
#
# COMPACT_ATOMS: atom_id res chain seq x y z
N MET A 1 -3.02 4.36 0.16
CA MET A 1 -2.48 5.04 -1.05
C MET A 1 -1.84 6.39 -0.76
N CYS A 2 -2.43 7.25 0.07
CA CYS A 2 -1.92 8.61 0.36
C CYS A 2 -0.65 8.72 1.23
N HIS A 3 -0.02 7.59 1.62
CA HIS A 3 1.27 7.59 2.31
C HIS A 3 2.46 7.75 1.35
N ILE A 4 2.24 7.57 0.04
CA ILE A 4 3.23 7.74 -1.02
C ILE A 4 3.13 9.20 -1.51
N PRO A 5 4.24 9.91 -1.81
CA PRO A 5 4.33 11.39 -1.82
C PRO A 5 3.35 12.13 -2.73
N VAL A 6 3.38 13.48 -2.63
CA VAL A 6 2.62 14.55 -3.32
C VAL A 6 1.87 14.13 -4.59
N PHE A 7 2.50 13.39 -5.50
CA PHE A 7 1.89 12.90 -6.73
C PHE A 7 0.68 11.97 -6.50
N PHE A 8 0.74 10.99 -5.58
CA PHE A 8 -0.41 10.12 -5.30
C PHE A 8 -1.51 10.86 -4.55
N CYS A 9 -1.16 11.80 -3.66
CA CYS A 9 -2.14 12.70 -3.05
C CYS A 9 -2.83 13.59 -4.08
N TRP A 10 -2.08 14.08 -5.07
CA TRP A 10 -2.61 14.88 -6.17
C TRP A 10 -3.55 14.05 -7.07
N ILE A 11 -3.16 12.81 -7.43
CA ILE A 11 -4.05 11.89 -8.14
C ILE A 11 -5.31 11.62 -7.33
N SER A 12 -5.17 11.29 -6.04
CA SER A 12 -6.33 11.05 -5.18
C SER A 12 -7.24 12.27 -5.12
N ALA A 13 -6.70 13.48 -4.99
CA ALA A 13 -7.51 14.70 -4.98
C ALA A 13 -8.30 14.87 -6.28
N ILE A 14 -7.67 14.71 -7.45
CA ILE A 14 -8.33 14.81 -8.76
C ILE A 14 -9.44 13.76 -8.91
N VAL A 15 -9.10 12.50 -8.63
CA VAL A 15 -10.03 11.37 -8.79
C VAL A 15 -11.21 11.52 -7.82
N LEU A 16 -10.95 11.81 -6.55
CA LEU A 16 -12.00 11.99 -5.54
C LEU A 16 -12.89 13.20 -5.85
N GLU A 17 -12.33 14.32 -6.28
CA GLU A 17 -13.10 15.50 -6.69
C GLU A 17 -14.04 15.17 -7.85
N HIS A 18 -13.54 14.47 -8.86
CA HIS A 18 -14.35 14.04 -10.00
C HIS A 18 -15.45 13.05 -9.58
N MET A 19 -15.14 12.06 -8.75
CA MET A 19 -16.13 11.08 -8.29
C MET A 19 -17.24 11.71 -7.44
N LEU A 20 -16.90 12.69 -6.59
CA LEU A 20 -17.86 13.45 -5.79
C LEU A 20 -18.83 14.26 -6.68
N LYS A 21 -18.34 14.83 -7.79
CA LYS A 21 -19.18 15.55 -8.76
C LYS A 21 -20.20 14.64 -9.46
N HIS A 22 -19.84 13.39 -9.73
CA HIS A 22 -20.70 12.43 -10.45
C HIS A 22 -21.47 11.45 -9.54
N LYS A 23 -21.43 11.61 -8.21
CA LYS A 23 -22.13 10.76 -7.23
C LYS A 23 -21.94 9.25 -7.46
N ARG A 24 -20.70 8.82 -7.73
CA ARG A 24 -20.39 7.37 -7.79
C ARG A 24 -20.41 6.77 -6.37
N GLU A 25 -20.97 5.57 -6.25
CA GLU A 25 -21.21 4.90 -4.97
C GLU A 25 -19.97 4.17 -4.41
N GLU A 26 -19.04 3.71 -5.25
CA GLU A 26 -17.86 2.94 -4.82
C GLU A 26 -16.55 3.71 -5.01
N MET A 27 -15.74 3.80 -3.96
CA MET A 27 -14.39 4.41 -3.97
C MET A 27 -13.35 3.43 -4.53
N PRO A 28 -12.32 3.90 -5.27
CA PRO A 28 -11.24 3.04 -5.73
C PRO A 28 -10.44 2.51 -4.54
N LYS A 29 -10.25 1.19 -4.51
CA LYS A 29 -9.60 0.46 -3.43
C LYS A 29 -8.17 0.08 -3.78
N THR A 30 -7.92 -0.22 -5.06
CA THR A 30 -6.60 -0.62 -5.57
C THR A 30 -5.90 0.53 -6.30
N LEU A 31 -4.58 0.41 -6.49
CA LEU A 31 -3.85 1.42 -7.24
C LEU A 31 -4.28 1.42 -8.71
N THR A 32 -4.53 0.23 -9.26
CA THR A 32 -4.99 0.07 -10.64
C THR A 32 -6.32 0.77 -10.87
N GLU A 33 -7.30 0.62 -9.96
CA GLU A 33 -8.57 1.34 -10.03
C GLU A 33 -8.37 2.86 -10.04
N MET A 34 -7.51 3.37 -9.14
CA MET A 34 -7.25 4.80 -9.06
C MET A 34 -6.66 5.37 -10.38
N PHE A 35 -5.76 4.62 -11.03
CA PHE A 35 -5.19 5.01 -12.33
C PHE A 35 -6.18 4.86 -13.49
N ILE A 36 -7.04 3.84 -13.48
CA ILE A 36 -8.14 3.73 -14.46
C ILE A 36 -9.02 4.98 -14.37
N HIS A 37 -9.43 5.39 -13.16
CA HIS A 37 -10.23 6.60 -12.98
C HIS A 37 -9.50 7.87 -13.41
N LEU A 38 -8.20 7.97 -13.18
CA LEU A 38 -7.38 9.10 -13.64
C LEU A 38 -7.40 9.20 -15.18
N VAL A 39 -7.23 8.09 -15.89
CA VAL A 39 -7.24 8.10 -17.36
C VAL A 39 -8.65 8.35 -17.91
N VAL A 40 -9.70 7.84 -17.27
CA VAL A 40 -11.10 8.19 -17.60
C VAL A 40 -11.31 9.70 -17.46
N PHE A 41 -10.91 10.29 -16.33
CA PHE A 41 -11.05 11.73 -16.09
C PHE A 41 -10.37 12.57 -17.17
N HIS A 42 -9.12 12.26 -17.52
CA HIS A 42 -8.41 13.00 -18.57
C HIS A 42 -9.04 12.79 -19.95
N THR A 43 -9.60 11.62 -20.23
CA THR A 43 -10.31 11.34 -21.48
C THR A 43 -11.61 12.14 -21.58
N GLU A 44 -12.41 12.20 -20.51
CA GLU A 44 -13.63 13.00 -20.46
C GLU A 44 -13.31 14.50 -20.60
N GLN A 45 -12.29 15.00 -19.88
CA GLN A 45 -11.87 16.40 -19.97
C GLN A 45 -11.38 16.77 -21.39
N LYS A 46 -10.69 15.85 -22.08
CA LYS A 46 -10.31 16.02 -23.49
C LYS A 46 -11.55 16.13 -24.38
N ASN A 47 -12.51 15.23 -24.21
CA ASN A 47 -13.73 15.23 -25.03
C ASN A 47 -14.54 16.53 -24.83
N GLU A 48 -14.69 17.00 -23.59
CA GLU A 48 -15.37 18.27 -23.30
C GLU A 48 -14.68 19.50 -23.91
N LYS A 49 -13.35 19.53 -23.91
CA LYS A 49 -12.57 20.67 -24.42
C LYS A 49 -12.49 20.73 -25.95
N TYR A 50 -12.44 19.57 -26.62
CA TYR A 50 -12.07 19.51 -28.05
C TYR A 50 -13.12 18.87 -28.97
N LEU A 51 -14.06 18.07 -28.45
CA LEU A 51 -15.06 17.36 -29.27
C LEU A 51 -16.50 17.93 -29.12
N GLY A 52 -16.74 18.81 -28.16
CA GLY A 52 -18.04 19.46 -27.95
C GLY A 52 -19.05 18.59 -27.17
N LYS A 53 -20.08 19.23 -26.61
CA LYS A 53 -21.03 18.66 -25.62
C LYS A 53 -22.02 17.61 -26.17
N GLU A 54 -21.94 17.20 -27.44
CA GLU A 54 -23.00 16.40 -28.08
C GLU A 54 -22.87 14.88 -27.89
N GLU A 55 -21.73 14.37 -27.41
CA GLU A 55 -21.55 12.92 -27.23
C GLU A 55 -21.56 12.54 -25.73
N THR A 56 -22.73 12.12 -25.26
CA THR A 56 -22.97 11.60 -23.91
C THR A 56 -22.35 10.20 -23.75
N GLY A 57 -21.05 10.17 -23.42
CA GLY A 57 -20.36 8.99 -22.87
C GLY A 57 -18.84 9.10 -22.94
N PRO A 58 -18.08 8.33 -22.13
CA PRO A 58 -16.64 8.18 -22.32
C PRO A 58 -16.39 7.37 -23.59
N HIS A 59 -16.50 8.01 -24.76
CA HIS A 59 -16.08 7.40 -26.01
C HIS A 59 -14.56 7.43 -26.03
N TRP A 60 -13.96 6.31 -25.68
CA TRP A 60 -12.53 6.10 -25.75
C TRP A 60 -12.09 6.24 -27.20
N ASN A 61 -11.20 7.20 -27.52
CA ASN A 61 -10.46 7.11 -28.77
C ASN A 61 -9.46 5.95 -28.62
N LYS A 62 -9.90 4.74 -28.99
CA LYS A 62 -9.15 3.49 -28.81
C LYS A 62 -7.76 3.58 -29.43
N GLU A 63 -7.69 4.22 -30.59
CA GLU A 63 -6.47 4.37 -31.38
C GLU A 63 -5.47 5.30 -30.68
N SER A 64 -5.94 6.41 -30.12
CA SER A 64 -5.13 7.33 -29.31
C SER A 64 -4.50 6.66 -28.08
N ILE A 65 -5.29 5.91 -27.29
CA ILE A 65 -4.79 5.29 -26.05
C ILE A 65 -3.86 4.12 -26.36
N LEU A 66 -4.17 3.32 -27.38
CA LEU A 66 -3.30 2.24 -27.81
C LEU A 66 -1.96 2.78 -28.32
N SER A 67 -1.97 3.87 -29.09
CA SER A 67 -0.74 4.50 -29.58
C SER A 67 0.09 5.08 -28.44
N LEU A 68 -0.55 5.75 -27.47
CA LEU A 68 0.13 6.27 -26.29
C LEU A 68 0.69 5.16 -25.40
N GLY A 69 -0.06 4.07 -25.21
CA GLY A 69 0.39 2.90 -24.46
C GLY A 69 1.51 2.13 -25.16
N LYS A 70 1.50 2.05 -26.49
CA LYS A 70 2.59 1.49 -27.30
C LYS A 70 3.88 2.28 -27.09
N LEU A 71 3.81 3.61 -27.18
CA LEU A 71 4.95 4.49 -26.91
C LEU A 71 5.46 4.30 -25.47
N ALA A 72 4.55 4.27 -24.49
CA ALA A 72 4.91 4.07 -23.09
C ALA A 72 5.66 2.75 -22.88
N PHE A 73 5.20 1.65 -23.49
CA PHE A 73 5.85 0.35 -23.40
C PHE A 73 7.23 0.33 -24.08
N GLN A 74 7.35 0.87 -25.29
CA GLN A 74 8.64 0.94 -26.01
C GLN A 74 9.68 1.72 -25.20
N GLN A 75 9.31 2.90 -24.69
CA GLN A 75 10.22 3.72 -23.91
C GLN A 75 10.53 3.12 -22.53
N LEU A 76 9.58 2.39 -21.92
CA LEU A 76 9.82 1.66 -20.66
C LEU A 76 10.85 0.53 -20.84
N VAL A 77 10.72 -0.26 -21.92
CA VAL A 77 11.67 -1.34 -22.24
C VAL A 77 13.05 -0.78 -22.59
N ASN A 78 13.11 0.35 -23.30
CA ASN A 78 14.37 1.02 -23.64
C ASN A 78 15.02 1.75 -22.45
N GLY A 79 14.29 1.95 -21.35
CA GLY A 79 14.77 2.70 -20.18
C GLY A 79 14.80 4.23 -20.37
N ASN A 80 14.05 4.74 -21.34
CA ASN A 80 14.01 6.17 -21.67
C ASN A 80 12.84 6.86 -20.94
N LEU A 81 13.15 7.99 -20.30
CA LEU A 81 12.16 8.86 -19.64
C LEU A 81 11.74 10.05 -20.51
N ILE A 82 12.56 10.40 -21.49
CA ILE A 82 12.32 11.48 -22.46
C ILE A 82 12.33 10.88 -23.86
N PHE A 83 11.49 11.42 -24.73
CA PHE A 83 11.35 10.99 -26.12
C PHE A 83 11.11 12.19 -27.03
N TYR A 84 11.34 12.00 -28.32
CA TYR A 84 11.36 13.07 -29.33
C TYR A 84 10.13 12.98 -30.25
N GLU A 85 9.97 13.98 -31.13
CA GLU A 85 8.90 13.97 -32.14
C GLU A 85 8.95 12.75 -33.07
N GLU A 86 10.13 12.17 -33.29
CA GLU A 86 10.32 10.97 -34.11
C GLU A 86 9.67 9.74 -33.47
N ASP A 87 9.87 9.55 -32.15
CA ASP A 87 9.26 8.47 -31.37
C ASP A 87 7.73 8.57 -31.38
N LEU A 88 7.18 9.79 -31.32
CA LEU A 88 5.74 10.04 -31.41
C LEU A 88 5.18 9.59 -32.77
N LYS A 89 5.88 9.92 -33.87
CA LYS A 89 5.48 9.52 -35.23
C LYS A 89 5.56 8.01 -35.42
N GLU A 90 6.58 7.36 -34.87
CA GLU A 90 6.71 5.89 -34.92
C GLU A 90 5.58 5.17 -34.14
N ALA A 91 5.12 5.78 -33.05
CA ALA A 91 3.97 5.31 -32.30
C ALA A 91 2.62 5.59 -32.99
N GLY A 92 2.60 6.39 -34.07
CA GLY A 92 1.39 6.77 -34.80
C GLY A 92 0.63 7.96 -34.20
N ILE A 93 1.28 8.76 -33.35
CA ILE A 93 0.67 9.93 -32.68
C ILE A 93 1.00 11.19 -33.48
N ASP A 94 -0.03 11.95 -33.88
CA ASP A 94 0.18 13.28 -34.47
C ASP A 94 0.74 14.24 -33.41
N VAL A 95 1.81 14.97 -33.75
CA VAL A 95 2.49 15.94 -32.87
C VAL A 95 1.53 17.05 -32.42
N ASN A 96 0.51 17.36 -33.24
CA ASN A 96 -0.55 18.30 -32.85
C ASN A 96 -1.49 17.71 -31.78
N GLU A 97 -1.73 16.39 -31.79
CA GLU A 97 -2.49 15.70 -30.74
C GLU A 97 -1.69 15.52 -29.44
N ALA A 98 -0.35 15.55 -29.49
CA ALA A 98 0.48 15.42 -28.28
C ALA A 98 0.16 16.50 -27.23
N SER A 99 -0.12 17.74 -27.67
CA SER A 99 -0.60 18.84 -26.80
C SER A 99 -2.00 18.60 -26.22
N VAL A 100 -2.79 17.70 -26.82
CA VAL A 100 -4.16 17.37 -26.42
C VAL A 100 -4.19 16.33 -25.28
N TYR A 101 -3.09 15.59 -25.06
CA TYR A 101 -2.95 14.70 -23.89
C TYR A 101 -2.45 15.43 -22.62
N SER A 102 -2.66 16.75 -22.55
CA SER A 102 -2.36 17.62 -21.40
C SER A 102 -2.89 16.99 -20.09
N GLY A 103 -1.98 16.35 -19.34
CA GLY A 103 -2.28 15.64 -18.09
C GLY A 103 -1.66 14.24 -18.00
N LEU A 104 -1.41 13.58 -19.14
CA LEU A 104 -0.71 12.29 -19.21
C LEU A 104 0.70 12.42 -19.80
N CYS A 105 0.84 13.25 -20.85
CA CYS A 105 2.10 13.61 -21.48
C CYS A 105 2.30 15.12 -21.38
N THR A 106 3.53 15.56 -21.12
CA THR A 106 3.89 16.98 -21.09
C THR A 106 5.00 17.26 -22.09
N GLN A 107 4.90 18.40 -22.75
CA GLN A 107 5.94 18.90 -23.64
C GLN A 107 6.92 19.74 -22.81
N LEU A 108 8.19 19.40 -22.91
CA LEU A 108 9.30 20.16 -22.33
C LEU A 108 10.12 20.76 -23.46
N PHE A 109 10.68 21.95 -23.23
CA PHE A 109 11.65 22.53 -24.14
C PHE A 109 13.05 22.21 -23.60
N LYS A 110 13.88 21.57 -24.42
CA LYS A 110 15.30 21.41 -24.10
C LYS A 110 16.09 22.40 -24.96
N GLU A 111 16.72 23.36 -24.30
CA GLU A 111 17.57 24.35 -24.96
C GLU A 111 18.98 23.76 -25.06
N GLU A 112 19.28 23.06 -26.16
CA GLU A 112 20.61 22.45 -26.34
C GLU A 112 21.65 23.42 -26.93
N CYS A 113 21.23 24.51 -27.57
CA CYS A 113 22.06 25.64 -27.98
C CYS A 113 21.19 26.88 -28.23
N VAL A 114 21.77 28.09 -28.11
CA VAL A 114 21.13 29.43 -28.31
C VAL A 114 20.38 29.61 -29.65
N LEU A 115 20.44 28.63 -30.56
CA LEU A 115 19.85 28.67 -31.91
C LEU A 115 18.85 27.54 -32.22
N TYR A 116 18.72 26.49 -31.40
CA TYR A 116 17.79 25.38 -31.65
C TYR A 116 17.08 24.95 -30.35
N GLN A 117 15.75 25.04 -30.37
CA GLN A 117 14.87 24.48 -29.34
C GLN A 117 14.27 23.18 -29.89
N ASP A 118 14.83 22.04 -29.48
CA ASP A 118 14.20 20.76 -29.76
C ASP A 118 13.10 20.49 -28.75
N LYS A 119 11.94 20.09 -29.27
CA LYS A 119 10.78 19.72 -28.47
C LYS A 119 11.01 18.30 -27.96
N VAL A 120 11.09 18.17 -26.65
CA VAL A 120 11.16 16.88 -25.98
C VAL A 120 9.86 16.63 -25.23
N TYR A 121 9.51 15.37 -25.09
CA TYR A 121 8.28 14.95 -24.46
C TYR A 121 8.60 13.97 -23.35
N CYS A 122 7.82 14.01 -22.28
CA CYS A 122 7.87 13.01 -21.23
C CYS A 122 6.48 12.77 -20.68
N PHE A 123 6.28 11.60 -20.07
CA PHE A 123 5.10 11.39 -19.24
C PHE A 123 5.19 12.27 -17.98
N VAL A 124 4.04 12.71 -17.47
CA VAL A 124 3.98 13.57 -16.28
C VAL A 124 4.65 12.89 -15.07
N HIS A 125 4.55 11.56 -15.00
CA HIS A 125 5.23 10.75 -14.00
C HIS A 125 5.49 9.34 -14.54
N LEU A 126 6.57 8.69 -14.07
CA LEU A 126 6.94 7.33 -14.50
C LEU A 126 5.80 6.32 -14.27
N SER A 127 5.04 6.46 -13.18
CA SER A 127 3.90 5.58 -12.92
C SER A 127 2.78 5.68 -13.96
N ILE A 128 2.62 6.82 -14.64
CA ILE A 128 1.66 6.97 -15.75
C ILE A 128 2.19 6.20 -16.96
N GLN A 129 3.50 6.29 -17.24
CA GLN A 129 4.15 5.52 -18.30
C GLN A 129 4.00 4.01 -18.05
N GLU A 130 4.30 3.54 -16.85
CA GLU A 130 4.14 2.13 -16.48
C GLU A 130 2.68 1.66 -16.57
N PHE A 131 1.72 2.48 -16.14
CA PHE A 131 0.30 2.16 -16.26
C PHE A 131 -0.15 2.05 -17.72
N LEU A 132 0.18 3.03 -18.56
CA LEU A 132 -0.19 3.02 -19.98
C LEU A 132 0.47 1.86 -20.73
N ALA A 133 1.72 1.54 -20.39
CA ALA A 133 2.40 0.36 -20.90
C ALA A 133 1.66 -0.93 -20.51
N ALA A 134 1.22 -1.05 -19.24
CA ALA A 134 0.46 -2.21 -18.77
C ALA A 134 -0.88 -2.35 -19.49
N VAL A 135 -1.59 -1.23 -19.71
CA VAL A 135 -2.83 -1.20 -20.49
C VAL A 135 -2.59 -1.67 -21.93
N TYR A 136 -1.53 -1.21 -22.58
CA TYR A 136 -1.19 -1.64 -23.95
C TYR A 136 -0.89 -3.14 -24.02
N VAL A 137 -0.04 -3.64 -23.13
CA VAL A 137 0.34 -5.06 -23.08
C VAL A 137 -0.88 -5.94 -22.80
N PHE A 138 -1.74 -5.53 -21.87
CA PHE A 138 -3.00 -6.21 -21.58
C PHE A 138 -3.96 -6.24 -22.79
N LEU A 139 -4.17 -5.09 -23.45
CA LEU A 139 -5.06 -5.01 -24.61
C LEU A 139 -4.54 -5.80 -25.81
N SER A 140 -3.23 -5.76 -26.07
CA SER A 140 -2.58 -6.55 -27.13
C SER A 140 -2.73 -8.05 -26.87
N PHE A 141 -2.59 -8.49 -25.63
CA PHE A 141 -2.81 -9.89 -25.26
C PHE A 141 -4.28 -10.31 -25.44
N ILE A 142 -5.24 -9.55 -24.89
CA ILE A 142 -6.66 -9.94 -24.91
C ILE A 142 -7.28 -9.83 -26.32
N ASN A 143 -6.96 -8.78 -27.07
CA ASN A 143 -7.55 -8.57 -28.39
C ASN A 143 -6.84 -9.41 -29.47
N ASN A 144 -5.51 -9.46 -29.44
CA ASN A 144 -4.68 -10.01 -30.53
C ASN A 144 -4.00 -11.35 -30.19
N ASN A 145 -4.04 -11.81 -28.93
CA ASN A 145 -3.26 -12.97 -28.44
C ASN A 145 -1.74 -12.82 -28.61
N GLU A 146 -1.22 -11.59 -28.58
CA GLU A 146 0.21 -11.32 -28.68
C GLU A 146 0.84 -11.28 -27.29
N ASN A 147 1.80 -12.19 -27.02
CA ASN A 147 2.57 -12.16 -25.78
C ASN A 147 3.85 -11.31 -25.94
N LEU A 148 3.72 -10.01 -25.70
CA LEU A 148 4.85 -9.07 -25.70
C LEU A 148 5.84 -9.32 -24.54
N MET A 149 5.45 -10.11 -23.54
CA MET A 149 6.30 -10.47 -22.40
C MET A 149 7.15 -11.72 -22.68
N ASP A 150 6.99 -12.42 -23.82
CA ASP A 150 7.70 -13.67 -24.12
C ASP A 150 8.92 -13.50 -25.03
N GLU A 151 9.25 -12.28 -25.48
CA GLU A 151 10.38 -12.10 -26.39
C GLU A 151 11.71 -12.43 -25.68
N SER A 152 12.13 -13.68 -25.86
CA SER A 152 13.51 -14.11 -25.75
C SER A 152 14.35 -13.21 -26.64
N GLN A 153 15.41 -12.62 -26.09
CA GLN A 153 16.44 -11.90 -26.84
C GLN A 153 17.26 -12.84 -27.75
N SER A 154 16.62 -13.53 -28.70
CA SER A 154 17.34 -14.29 -29.72
C SER A 154 16.96 -13.75 -31.10
N LYS A 155 17.89 -12.99 -31.68
CA LYS A 155 17.98 -12.71 -33.12
C LYS A 155 18.30 -13.99 -33.91
N SER A 156 17.61 -15.10 -33.67
CA SER A 156 17.78 -16.32 -34.45
C SER A 156 16.43 -16.94 -34.79
N SER A 157 16.10 -16.78 -36.08
CA SER A 157 15.41 -17.78 -36.91
C SER A 157 14.03 -18.27 -36.46
N ASN A 158 12.98 -17.75 -37.11
CA ASN A 158 11.94 -18.47 -37.86
C ASN A 158 11.36 -19.82 -37.34
N LEU A 159 11.45 -20.13 -36.05
CA LEU A 159 10.85 -21.31 -35.44
C LEU A 159 9.95 -21.00 -34.22
N SER A 160 9.89 -19.74 -33.76
CA SER A 160 9.02 -19.31 -32.67
C SER A 160 7.54 -19.16 -33.08
N SER A 161 7.22 -19.28 -34.37
CA SER A 161 5.85 -19.18 -34.90
C SER A 161 4.97 -20.41 -34.61
N LEU A 162 5.51 -21.46 -33.97
CA LEU A 162 4.82 -22.74 -33.75
C LEU A 162 4.08 -22.88 -32.40
N PHE A 163 4.18 -21.93 -31.47
CA PHE A 163 3.47 -21.97 -30.18
C PHE A 163 2.51 -20.78 -29.99
N ARG A 164 1.59 -20.60 -30.94
CA ARG A 164 0.59 -19.51 -30.98
C ARG A 164 -0.62 -19.68 -30.05
N ASN A 165 -0.52 -20.55 -29.04
CA ASN A 165 -1.56 -20.80 -28.03
C ASN A 165 -0.91 -21.02 -26.66
N LYS A 166 -0.26 -19.97 -26.12
CA LYS A 166 0.14 -19.96 -24.71
C LYS A 166 -1.07 -19.56 -23.84
N SER A 167 -1.24 -20.27 -22.73
CA SER A 167 -2.32 -20.04 -21.76
C SER A 167 -2.20 -18.64 -21.15
N GLU A 168 -3.32 -18.01 -20.79
CA GLU A 168 -3.35 -16.76 -20.01
C GLU A 168 -2.49 -16.85 -18.74
N VAL A 169 -2.40 -18.04 -18.15
CA VAL A 169 -1.55 -18.33 -16.99
C VAL A 169 -0.07 -18.16 -17.31
N THR A 170 0.39 -18.68 -18.45
CA THR A 170 1.79 -18.58 -18.87
C THR A 170 2.21 -17.14 -19.19
N PHE A 171 1.26 -16.30 -19.59
CA PHE A 171 1.49 -14.87 -19.84
C PHE A 171 1.81 -14.12 -18.54
N TYR A 172 0.94 -14.21 -17.53
CA TYR A 172 1.16 -13.54 -16.24
C TYR A 172 2.36 -14.12 -15.49
N GLN A 173 2.59 -15.43 -15.55
CA GLN A 173 3.79 -16.06 -14.97
C GLN A 173 5.08 -15.49 -15.59
N SER A 174 5.14 -15.36 -16.91
CA SER A 174 6.30 -14.77 -17.60
C SER A 174 6.52 -13.30 -17.21
N ALA A 175 5.44 -12.54 -16.99
CA ALA A 175 5.53 -11.17 -16.52
C ALA A 175 6.09 -11.07 -15.08
N VAL A 176 5.65 -11.97 -14.19
CA VAL A 176 6.18 -12.08 -12.81
C VAL A 176 7.68 -12.39 -12.84
N ASP A 177 8.10 -13.38 -13.65
CA ASP A 177 9.51 -13.77 -13.74
C ASP A 177 10.38 -12.63 -14.29
N LYS A 178 9.92 -11.91 -15.33
CA LYS A 178 10.62 -10.74 -15.87
C LYS A 178 10.76 -9.62 -14.85
N ALA A 179 9.72 -9.36 -14.04
CA ALA A 179 9.80 -8.36 -12.99
C ALA A 179 10.82 -8.75 -11.91
N LEU A 180 10.85 -10.03 -11.50
CA LEU A 180 11.81 -10.54 -10.53
C LEU A 180 13.26 -10.55 -11.05
N GLN A 181 13.47 -10.68 -12.36
CA GLN A 181 14.80 -10.62 -12.99
C GLN A 181 15.32 -9.19 -13.16
N SER A 182 14.45 -8.17 -13.17
CA SER A 182 14.89 -6.78 -13.28
C SER A 182 15.62 -6.35 -12.02
N GLU A 183 16.90 -5.99 -12.11
CA GLU A 183 17.70 -5.53 -10.95
C GLU A 183 17.18 -4.20 -10.37
N THR A 184 16.62 -3.32 -11.21
CA THR A 184 16.26 -1.94 -10.83
C THR A 184 14.82 -1.79 -10.36
N GLY A 185 13.96 -2.81 -10.53
CA GLY A 185 12.55 -2.74 -10.11
C GLY A 185 11.67 -1.91 -11.03
N ASN A 186 12.17 -1.52 -12.21
CA ASN A 186 11.46 -0.73 -13.22
C ASN A 186 10.19 -1.40 -13.81
N LEU A 187 9.95 -2.68 -13.49
CA LEU A 187 8.76 -3.42 -13.91
C LEU A 187 7.81 -3.71 -12.74
N ASP A 188 8.15 -3.28 -11.52
CA ASP A 188 7.40 -3.66 -10.32
C ASP A 188 5.99 -3.02 -10.33
N LEU A 189 5.90 -1.72 -10.63
CA LEU A 189 4.61 -1.04 -10.72
C LEU A 189 3.83 -1.44 -11.98
N PHE A 190 4.54 -1.65 -13.09
CA PHE A 190 3.97 -2.21 -14.32
C PHE A 190 3.29 -3.56 -14.06
N LEU A 191 3.96 -4.48 -13.33
CA LEU A 191 3.42 -5.80 -13.00
C LEU A 191 2.15 -5.69 -12.15
N ARG A 192 2.16 -4.80 -11.15
CA ARG A 192 0.98 -4.52 -10.31
C ARG A 192 -0.21 -4.09 -11.14
N PHE A 193 -0.02 -3.15 -12.07
CA PHE A 193 -1.08 -2.69 -12.97
C PHE A 193 -1.55 -3.80 -13.91
N LEU A 194 -0.63 -4.57 -14.50
CA LEU A 194 -0.98 -5.66 -15.41
C LEU A 194 -1.86 -6.72 -14.72
N LEU A 195 -1.52 -7.08 -13.48
CA LEU A 195 -2.31 -8.03 -12.68
C LEU A 195 -3.63 -7.41 -12.22
N GLY A 196 -3.65 -6.14 -11.79
CA GLY A 196 -4.90 -5.45 -11.44
C GLY A 196 -5.86 -5.35 -12.63
N LEU A 197 -5.37 -5.13 -13.86
CA LEU A 197 -6.17 -5.08 -15.08
C LEU A 197 -6.81 -6.43 -15.44
N SER A 198 -6.23 -7.54 -14.97
CA SER A 198 -6.78 -8.88 -15.18
C SER A 198 -8.13 -9.09 -14.49
N LEU A 199 -8.41 -8.35 -13.40
CA LEU A 199 -9.67 -8.47 -12.65
C LEU A 199 -10.88 -8.00 -13.47
N GLU A 200 -11.96 -8.78 -13.44
CA GLU A 200 -13.21 -8.45 -14.14
C GLU A 200 -13.83 -7.11 -13.70
N SER A 201 -13.70 -6.74 -12.43
CA SER A 201 -14.15 -5.46 -11.90
C SER A 201 -13.50 -4.26 -12.60
N ASN A 202 -12.21 -4.39 -12.91
CA ASN A 202 -11.42 -3.37 -13.60
C ASN A 202 -11.69 -3.38 -15.12
N GLN A 203 -11.94 -4.55 -15.69
CA GLN A 203 -12.31 -4.68 -17.11
C GLN A 203 -13.63 -3.97 -17.43
N LYS A 204 -14.59 -3.90 -16.49
CA LYS A 204 -15.87 -3.17 -16.68
C LYS A 204 -15.63 -1.68 -17.04
N HIS A 205 -14.62 -1.07 -16.44
CA HIS A 205 -14.26 0.33 -16.68
C HIS A 205 -13.57 0.54 -18.04
N LEU A 206 -12.97 -0.52 -18.59
CA LEU A 206 -12.28 -0.55 -19.88
C LEU A 206 -13.12 -1.17 -21.00
N ARG A 207 -14.41 -1.41 -20.78
CA ARG A 207 -15.31 -2.10 -21.72
C ARG A 207 -15.38 -1.42 -23.10
N GLY A 208 -15.13 -0.12 -23.16
CA GLY A 208 -15.03 0.59 -24.44
C GLY A 208 -13.77 0.24 -25.25
N LEU A 209 -12.67 -0.21 -24.63
CA LEU A 209 -11.41 -0.57 -25.28
C LEU A 209 -11.30 -2.07 -25.64
N LEU A 210 -12.01 -2.93 -24.91
CA LEU A 210 -11.96 -4.39 -25.09
C LEU A 210 -12.84 -4.86 -26.26
N THR A 211 -12.31 -5.75 -27.10
CA THR A 211 -13.07 -6.39 -28.20
C THR A 211 -13.46 -7.84 -27.88
N LYS A 212 -12.76 -8.47 -26.92
CA LYS A 212 -13.00 -9.83 -26.44
C LYS A 212 -12.96 -9.82 -24.91
N THR A 213 -13.89 -10.54 -24.27
CA THR A 213 -13.82 -10.82 -22.83
C THR A 213 -13.25 -12.22 -22.69
N ARG A 214 -11.99 -12.31 -22.27
CA ARG A 214 -11.31 -13.56 -21.97
C ARG A 214 -10.91 -13.51 -20.51
N SER A 215 -11.86 -13.81 -19.63
CA SER A 215 -11.58 -14.07 -18.22
C SER A 215 -11.99 -15.50 -17.93
N SER A 216 -11.04 -16.31 -17.48
CA SER A 216 -11.37 -17.59 -16.84
C SER A 216 -10.96 -17.48 -15.38
N SER A 217 -11.89 -17.69 -14.45
CA SER A 217 -11.58 -17.72 -13.02
C SER A 217 -10.41 -18.66 -12.68
N GLN A 218 -10.27 -19.75 -13.44
CA GLN A 218 -9.19 -20.72 -13.32
C GLN A 218 -7.79 -20.14 -13.61
N SER A 219 -7.63 -19.23 -14.56
CA SER A 219 -6.32 -18.63 -14.87
C SER A 219 -5.84 -17.69 -13.76
N HIS A 220 -6.78 -17.05 -13.07
CA HIS A 220 -6.50 -16.18 -11.93
C HIS A 220 -6.00 -16.98 -10.71
N GLU A 221 -6.68 -18.07 -10.35
CA GLU A 221 -6.27 -18.94 -9.23
C GLU A 221 -4.88 -19.54 -9.44
N GLU A 222 -4.56 -19.97 -10.66
CA GLU A 222 -3.24 -20.51 -11.00
C GLU A 222 -2.13 -19.44 -10.92
N THR A 223 -2.42 -18.21 -11.35
CA THR A 223 -1.48 -17.08 -11.26
C THR A 223 -1.22 -16.69 -9.80
N VAL A 224 -2.28 -16.63 -8.97
CA VAL A 224 -2.18 -16.36 -7.53
C VAL A 224 -1.35 -17.45 -6.84
N LYS A 225 -1.58 -18.73 -7.18
CA LYS A 225 -0.80 -19.84 -6.63
C LYS A 225 0.69 -19.70 -6.98
N TYR A 226 1.00 -19.34 -8.22
CA TYR A 226 2.38 -19.10 -8.65
C TYR A 226 3.05 -17.96 -7.87
N ILE A 227 2.37 -16.83 -7.67
CA ILE A 227 2.89 -15.70 -6.88
C ILE A 227 3.17 -16.15 -5.43
N LYS A 228 2.27 -16.94 -4.83
CA LYS A 228 2.47 -17.51 -3.48
C LYS A 228 3.69 -18.43 -3.42
N GLU A 229 3.91 -19.26 -4.44
CA GLU A 229 5.13 -20.09 -4.56
C GLU A 229 6.39 -19.22 -4.64
N LYS A 230 6.38 -18.16 -5.45
CA LYS A 230 7.51 -17.20 -5.56
C LYS A 230 7.80 -16.44 -4.27
N ILE A 231 6.79 -16.11 -3.48
CA ILE A 231 7.00 -15.52 -2.15
C ILE A 231 7.69 -16.52 -1.20
N ARG A 232 7.35 -17.81 -1.28
CA ARG A 232 7.95 -18.87 -0.45
C ARG A 232 9.40 -19.18 -0.85
N GLU A 233 9.79 -18.90 -2.08
CA GLU A 233 11.19 -18.95 -2.53
C GLU A 233 12.07 -17.87 -1.87
N ASN A 234 11.49 -16.94 -1.09
CA ASN A 234 12.16 -15.88 -0.34
C ASN A 234 13.12 -15.00 -1.19
N PRO A 235 12.61 -14.27 -2.21
CA PRO A 235 13.39 -13.27 -2.93
C PRO A 235 13.77 -12.07 -2.02
N SER A 236 14.42 -11.04 -2.57
CA SER A 236 14.80 -9.87 -1.79
C SER A 236 13.57 -9.21 -1.12
N PRO A 237 13.74 -8.51 0.02
CA PRO A 237 12.62 -7.90 0.75
C PRO A 237 11.74 -6.99 -0.11
N GLU A 238 12.35 -6.20 -0.99
CA GLU A 238 11.66 -5.28 -1.90
C GLU A 238 10.76 -6.05 -2.88
N ARG A 239 11.24 -7.20 -3.37
CA ARG A 239 10.51 -8.05 -4.33
C ARG A 239 9.39 -8.82 -3.67
N CYS A 240 9.60 -9.33 -2.45
CA CYS A 240 8.51 -9.87 -1.65
C CYS A 240 7.40 -8.82 -1.50
N ILE A 241 7.73 -7.60 -1.05
CA ILE A 241 6.74 -6.53 -0.88
C ILE A 241 5.99 -6.26 -2.19
N ASN A 242 6.70 -6.22 -3.33
CA ASN A 242 6.04 -6.04 -4.64
C ASN A 242 5.08 -7.20 -4.98
N LEU A 243 5.47 -8.46 -4.76
CA LEU A 243 4.59 -9.62 -4.98
C LEU A 243 3.36 -9.59 -4.07
N PHE A 244 3.48 -9.10 -2.83
CA PHE A 244 2.33 -8.88 -1.95
C PHE A 244 1.44 -7.74 -2.45
N HIS A 245 2.02 -6.66 -2.99
CA HIS A 245 1.22 -5.65 -3.69
C HIS A 245 0.46 -6.26 -4.87
N CYS A 246 1.09 -7.14 -5.66
CA CYS A 246 0.41 -7.86 -6.73
C CYS A 246 -0.76 -8.70 -6.23
N LEU A 247 -0.61 -9.45 -5.12
CA LEU A 247 -1.73 -10.18 -4.49
C LEU A 247 -2.86 -9.24 -4.04
N ASN A 248 -2.50 -8.07 -3.50
CA ASN A 248 -3.48 -7.06 -3.11
C ASN A 248 -4.22 -6.45 -4.32
N GLU A 249 -3.54 -6.19 -5.44
CA GLU A 249 -4.19 -5.75 -6.69
C GLU A 249 -5.10 -6.84 -7.27
N LEU A 250 -4.86 -8.12 -6.95
CA LEU A 250 -5.71 -9.26 -7.31
C LEU A 250 -6.83 -9.52 -6.28
N ASN A 251 -6.95 -8.70 -5.22
CA ASN A 251 -7.87 -8.90 -4.11
C ASN A 251 -7.73 -10.27 -3.39
N ASP A 252 -6.54 -10.90 -3.44
CA ASP A 252 -6.25 -12.13 -2.68
C ASP A 252 -5.58 -11.79 -1.34
N HIS A 253 -6.31 -12.02 -0.24
CA HIS A 253 -5.80 -11.90 1.13
C HIS A 253 -5.52 -13.26 1.79
N SER A 254 -5.72 -14.36 1.06
CA SER A 254 -5.69 -15.70 1.63
C SER A 254 -4.31 -16.11 2.13
N LEU A 255 -3.23 -15.60 1.52
CA LEU A 255 -1.86 -15.84 2.01
C LEU A 255 -1.65 -15.23 3.39
N VAL A 256 -2.22 -14.04 3.65
CA VAL A 256 -2.13 -13.40 4.96
C VAL A 256 -2.96 -14.14 5.99
N GLU A 257 -4.14 -14.61 5.61
CA GLU A 257 -4.94 -15.50 6.48
C GLU A 257 -4.23 -16.84 6.74
N GLU A 258 -3.44 -17.35 5.78
CA GLU A 258 -2.61 -18.56 5.95
C GLU A 258 -1.49 -18.30 6.96
N ILE A 259 -0.71 -17.23 6.78
CA ILE A 259 0.36 -16.81 7.69
C ILE A 259 -0.19 -16.56 9.10
N GLN A 260 -1.32 -15.85 9.20
CA GLN A 260 -1.99 -15.59 10.47
C GLN A 260 -2.40 -16.90 11.15
N ARG A 261 -2.99 -17.85 10.43
CA ARG A 261 -3.35 -19.17 10.98
C ARG A 261 -2.12 -19.94 11.46
N TYR A 262 -1.03 -19.94 10.71
CA TYR A 262 0.20 -20.61 11.12
C TYR A 262 0.79 -19.98 12.39
N LEU A 263 0.90 -18.66 12.43
CA LEU A 263 1.36 -17.91 13.60
C LEU A 263 0.48 -18.15 14.84
N SER A 264 -0.86 -18.08 14.68
CA SER A 264 -1.81 -18.37 15.76
C SER A 264 -1.75 -19.81 16.25
N SER A 265 -1.41 -20.77 15.38
CA SER A 265 -1.33 -22.19 15.73
C SER A 265 -0.06 -22.56 16.51
N GLY A 266 0.92 -21.65 16.60
CA GLY A 266 2.21 -21.91 17.26
C GLY A 266 3.06 -22.98 16.56
N SER A 267 2.77 -23.27 15.29
CA SER A 267 3.44 -24.32 14.51
C SER A 267 4.73 -23.86 13.84
N LEU A 268 4.93 -22.55 13.70
CA LEU A 268 6.18 -21.92 13.25
C LEU A 268 6.83 -21.20 14.42
N SER A 269 8.14 -21.32 14.53
CA SER A 269 8.91 -20.46 15.41
C SER A 269 9.01 -19.07 14.77
N GLU A 270 9.04 -18.01 15.58
CA GLU A 270 9.16 -16.63 15.05
C GLU A 270 10.46 -16.40 14.27
N GLU A 271 11.44 -17.28 14.46
CA GLU A 271 12.72 -17.35 13.74
C GLU A 271 12.58 -17.86 12.29
N ASP A 272 11.46 -18.50 11.95
CA ASP A 272 11.23 -19.07 10.61
C ASP A 272 10.72 -18.03 9.60
N LEU A 273 10.22 -16.87 10.07
CA LEU A 273 9.76 -15.80 9.19
C LEU A 273 10.90 -14.86 8.80
N SER A 274 11.11 -14.70 7.50
CA SER A 274 12.12 -13.76 7.00
C SER A 274 11.70 -12.31 7.27
N PRO A 275 12.66 -11.37 7.40
CA PRO A 275 12.35 -9.94 7.55
C PRO A 275 11.41 -9.42 6.45
N ALA A 276 11.55 -9.96 5.23
CA ALA A 276 10.69 -9.65 4.09
C ALA A 276 9.22 -10.04 4.32
N GLN A 277 8.99 -11.22 4.89
CA GLN A 277 7.65 -11.72 5.21
C GLN A 277 7.00 -10.90 6.34
N TRP A 278 7.79 -10.46 7.32
CA TRP A 278 7.31 -9.52 8.36
C TRP A 278 6.91 -8.17 7.76
N SER A 279 7.75 -7.58 6.92
CA SER A 279 7.43 -6.31 6.25
C SER A 279 6.18 -6.43 5.37
N ALA A 280 6.02 -7.56 4.68
CA ALA A 280 4.83 -7.83 3.89
C ALA A 280 3.57 -8.01 4.75
N LEU A 281 3.66 -8.72 5.87
CA LEU A 281 2.54 -8.87 6.82
C LEU A 281 2.10 -7.50 7.36
N VAL A 282 3.05 -6.67 7.79
CA VAL A 282 2.78 -5.28 8.20
C VAL A 282 2.07 -4.51 7.10
N PHE A 283 2.57 -4.60 5.87
CA PHE A 283 1.97 -3.93 4.73
C PHE A 283 0.50 -4.33 4.55
N VAL A 284 0.20 -5.63 4.48
CA VAL A 284 -1.18 -6.09 4.25
C VAL A 284 -2.11 -5.72 5.41
N LEU A 285 -1.64 -5.79 6.66
CA LEU A 285 -2.44 -5.36 7.80
C LEU A 285 -2.79 -3.87 7.72
N LEU A 286 -1.84 -3.03 7.29
CA LEU A 286 -2.05 -1.59 7.12
C LEU A 286 -2.91 -1.22 5.91
N THR A 287 -2.98 -2.08 4.89
CA THR A 287 -3.76 -1.82 3.67
C THR A 287 -5.07 -2.59 3.58
N SER A 288 -5.40 -3.41 4.57
CA SER A 288 -6.67 -4.15 4.61
C SER A 288 -7.86 -3.18 4.66
N GLU A 289 -8.95 -3.55 3.99
CA GLU A 289 -10.20 -2.76 3.98
C GLU A 289 -10.87 -2.66 5.36
N LYS A 290 -10.55 -3.58 6.28
CA LYS A 290 -11.04 -3.51 7.66
C LYS A 290 -10.22 -2.48 8.40
N GLU A 291 -10.87 -1.44 8.91
CA GLU A 291 -10.24 -0.54 9.88
C GLU A 291 -9.57 -1.39 10.96
N LEU A 292 -8.28 -1.13 11.20
CA LEU A 292 -7.53 -1.73 12.32
C LEU A 292 -8.06 -1.14 13.64
N ASP A 293 -9.30 -1.48 13.98
CA ASP A 293 -9.95 -0.99 15.20
C ASP A 293 -9.30 -1.65 16.42
N VAL A 294 -9.14 -2.98 16.39
CA VAL A 294 -8.49 -3.74 17.47
C VAL A 294 -7.40 -4.64 16.92
N PHE A 295 -6.14 -4.30 17.23
CA PHE A 295 -4.98 -5.13 16.97
C PHE A 295 -4.65 -5.97 18.20
N ASP A 296 -4.60 -7.29 18.04
CA ASP A 296 -4.25 -8.22 19.11
C ASP A 296 -2.96 -8.94 18.73
N LEU A 297 -1.87 -8.61 19.43
CA LEU A 297 -0.55 -9.16 19.14
C LEU A 297 -0.55 -10.68 19.31
N LYS A 298 -1.33 -11.24 20.26
CA LYS A 298 -1.38 -12.69 20.52
C LYS A 298 -1.85 -13.51 19.32
N LYS A 299 -2.54 -12.89 18.36
CA LYS A 299 -2.97 -13.54 17.11
C LYS A 299 -1.79 -13.76 16.14
N TYR A 300 -0.69 -13.05 16.33
CA TYR A 300 0.47 -13.06 15.43
C TYR A 300 1.74 -13.53 16.13
N SER A 301 2.03 -13.00 17.31
CA SER A 301 3.24 -13.31 18.06
C SER A 301 2.99 -13.17 19.55
N ARG A 302 3.75 -13.91 20.36
CA ARG A 302 3.72 -13.77 21.82
C ARG A 302 5.05 -13.24 22.37
N SER A 303 5.85 -12.60 21.52
CA SER A 303 7.16 -12.09 21.88
C SER A 303 7.31 -10.59 21.64
N GLU A 304 8.37 -10.07 22.23
CA GLU A 304 8.84 -8.72 22.01
C GLU A 304 9.35 -8.48 20.58
N GLU A 305 9.99 -9.47 19.94
CA GLU A 305 10.47 -9.31 18.56
C GLU A 305 9.29 -9.11 17.60
N GLY A 306 8.21 -9.89 17.75
CA GLY A 306 7.00 -9.69 16.96
C GLY A 306 6.35 -8.33 17.19
N LEU A 307 6.38 -7.82 18.42
CA LEU A 307 5.95 -6.45 18.71
C LEU A 307 6.80 -5.42 17.94
N LEU A 308 8.13 -5.55 17.96
CA LEU A 308 9.02 -4.61 17.28
C LEU A 308 8.78 -4.60 15.77
N ARG A 309 8.52 -5.77 15.17
CA ARG A 309 8.19 -5.90 13.74
C ARG A 309 6.80 -5.33 13.42
N LEU A 310 5.81 -5.52 14.29
CA LEU A 310 4.43 -5.08 14.09
C LEU A 310 4.11 -3.68 14.67
N LEU A 311 5.12 -2.98 15.19
CA LEU A 311 4.99 -1.63 15.74
C LEU A 311 4.27 -0.63 14.80
N PRO A 312 4.49 -0.66 13.46
CA PRO A 312 3.75 0.20 12.54
C PRO A 312 2.23 -0.06 12.56
N VAL A 313 1.83 -1.32 12.71
CA VAL A 313 0.42 -1.73 12.81
C VAL A 313 -0.18 -1.26 14.12
N VAL A 314 0.54 -1.42 15.24
CA VAL A 314 0.12 -0.91 16.56
C VAL A 314 -0.12 0.60 16.50
N LYS A 315 0.79 1.36 15.87
CA LYS A 315 0.66 2.82 15.74
C LYS A 315 -0.54 3.25 14.89
N ALA A 316 -0.88 2.48 13.86
CA ALA A 316 -2.01 2.76 12.97
C ALA A 316 -3.36 2.30 13.56
N SER A 317 -3.35 1.39 14.53
CA SER A 317 -4.56 0.82 15.14
C SER A 317 -5.19 1.78 16.14
N ARG A 318 -6.51 1.64 16.37
CA ARG A 318 -7.21 2.40 17.43
C ARG A 318 -7.01 1.76 18.81
N ALA A 319 -7.06 0.44 18.91
CA ALA A 319 -6.83 -0.32 20.12
C ALA A 319 -5.75 -1.39 19.91
N ALA A 320 -4.86 -1.58 20.90
CA ALA A 320 -3.82 -2.59 20.87
C ALA A 320 -3.86 -3.47 22.13
N LEU A 321 -3.99 -4.78 21.94
CA LEU A 321 -3.98 -5.80 22.98
C LEU A 321 -2.63 -6.52 22.96
N LEU A 322 -1.80 -6.23 23.96
CA LEU A 322 -0.43 -6.72 24.14
C LEU A 322 -0.28 -7.50 25.44
N SER A 323 -1.38 -8.04 25.98
CA SER A 323 -1.33 -8.80 27.24
C SER A 323 -0.51 -10.08 27.09
N PHE A 324 0.21 -10.54 28.11
CA PHE A 324 1.03 -11.76 28.08
C PHE A 324 1.99 -11.89 26.87
N CYS A 325 2.58 -10.78 26.42
CA CYS A 325 3.50 -10.76 25.26
C CYS A 325 4.98 -10.70 25.66
N GLY A 326 5.30 -10.89 26.94
CA GLY A 326 6.68 -10.92 27.43
C GLY A 326 7.42 -9.58 27.26
N LEU A 327 6.69 -8.46 27.37
CA LEU A 327 7.25 -7.12 27.14
C LEU A 327 8.39 -6.82 28.12
N SER A 328 9.58 -6.54 27.59
CA SER A 328 10.70 -6.02 28.35
C SER A 328 10.69 -4.48 28.41
N LYS A 329 11.69 -3.92 29.09
CA LYS A 329 11.92 -2.47 29.16
C LYS A 329 12.17 -1.86 27.76
N GLU A 330 12.80 -2.60 26.85
CA GLU A 330 13.13 -2.13 25.50
C GLU A 330 11.88 -2.02 24.61
N GLY A 331 11.01 -3.01 24.68
CA GLY A 331 9.70 -3.03 24.03
C GLY A 331 8.80 -1.90 24.54
N CYS A 332 8.81 -1.62 25.85
CA CYS A 332 8.14 -0.44 26.40
C CYS A 332 8.69 0.87 25.84
N ALA A 333 10.01 1.02 25.75
CA ALA A 333 10.62 2.23 25.17
C ALA A 333 10.22 2.42 23.71
N SER A 334 10.18 1.34 22.93
CA SER A 334 9.78 1.34 21.53
C SER A 334 8.30 1.70 21.35
N LEU A 335 7.41 1.15 22.19
CA LEU A 335 5.99 1.52 22.22
C LEU A 335 5.78 2.99 22.57
N VAL A 336 6.48 3.50 23.58
CA VAL A 336 6.41 4.92 23.97
C VAL A 336 6.87 5.83 22.85
N SER A 337 7.95 5.45 22.15
CA SER A 337 8.43 6.18 20.98
C SER A 337 7.39 6.17 19.85
N ALA A 338 6.71 5.03 19.62
CA ALA A 338 5.64 4.93 18.63
C ALA A 338 4.46 5.84 18.98
N LEU A 339 4.01 5.83 20.24
CA LEU A 339 2.92 6.67 20.77
C LEU A 339 3.23 8.16 20.71
N SER A 340 4.50 8.53 20.93
CA SER A 340 4.99 9.90 20.89
C SER A 340 5.14 10.45 19.47
N SER A 341 5.09 9.59 18.46
CA SER A 341 5.30 9.97 17.05
C SER A 341 3.99 10.31 16.34
N ASN A 342 3.96 11.43 15.61
CA ASN A 342 2.79 11.89 14.86
C ASN A 342 2.79 11.31 13.43
N PRO A 343 1.69 10.75 12.89
CA PRO A 343 0.38 10.52 13.52
C PRO A 343 0.30 9.18 14.26
N SER A 344 -0.27 9.21 15.48
CA SER A 344 -0.68 8.02 16.22
C SER A 344 -2.21 7.99 16.32
N HIS A 345 -2.81 6.87 15.92
CA HIS A 345 -4.25 6.64 16.01
C HIS A 345 -4.66 5.89 17.27
N LEU A 346 -3.68 5.39 18.05
CA LEU A 346 -3.95 4.60 19.25
C LEU A 346 -4.70 5.41 20.31
N ARG A 347 -5.76 4.81 20.83
CA ARG A 347 -6.65 5.29 21.90
C ARG A 347 -6.70 4.32 23.06
N GLU A 348 -6.65 3.03 22.80
CA GLU A 348 -6.68 2.02 23.85
C GLU A 348 -5.45 1.12 23.80
N LEU A 349 -4.82 0.90 24.95
CA LEU A 349 -3.66 0.03 25.08
C LEU A 349 -3.82 -0.89 26.28
N ASP A 350 -3.84 -2.18 26.03
CA ASP A 350 -3.81 -3.22 27.07
C ASP A 350 -2.45 -3.91 27.09
N MET A 351 -1.70 -3.74 28.18
CA MET A 351 -0.43 -4.42 28.42
C MET A 351 -0.50 -5.33 29.65
N SER A 352 -1.70 -5.76 30.04
CA SER A 352 -1.92 -6.54 31.26
C SER A 352 -1.13 -7.85 31.26
N ASN A 353 -0.72 -8.30 32.45
CA ASN A 353 0.02 -9.54 32.67
C ASN A 353 1.37 -9.61 31.92
N ASN A 354 2.10 -8.48 31.88
CA ASN A 354 3.50 -8.42 31.46
C ASN A 354 4.39 -8.01 32.64
N ASP A 355 5.62 -8.50 32.72
CA ASP A 355 6.55 -8.19 33.83
C ASP A 355 7.21 -6.79 33.68
N LEU A 356 6.39 -5.74 33.58
CA LEU A 356 6.86 -4.37 33.32
C LEU A 356 7.60 -3.75 34.51
N LYS A 357 7.13 -4.05 35.73
CA LYS A 357 7.57 -3.46 37.01
C LYS A 357 7.48 -1.93 36.98
N ASP A 358 8.00 -1.28 38.02
CA ASP A 358 8.01 0.19 38.09
C ASP A 358 8.87 0.84 36.98
N SER A 359 9.90 0.13 36.51
CA SER A 359 10.77 0.63 35.43
C SER A 359 10.07 0.78 34.09
N GLY A 360 9.20 -0.16 33.70
CA GLY A 360 8.42 -0.07 32.48
C GLY A 360 7.34 1.01 32.59
N VAL A 361 6.69 1.11 33.75
CA VAL A 361 5.68 2.13 34.05
C VAL A 361 6.27 3.55 34.02
N LYS A 362 7.48 3.75 34.53
CA LYS A 362 8.20 5.04 34.43
C LYS A 362 8.42 5.49 32.99
N LEU A 363 8.83 4.57 32.11
CA LEU A 363 9.00 4.88 30.69
C LEU A 363 7.66 5.28 30.06
N PHE A 364 6.60 4.52 30.34
CA PHE A 364 5.26 4.84 29.86
C PHE A 364 4.73 6.17 30.39
N SER A 365 4.99 6.47 31.66
CA SER A 365 4.62 7.74 32.30
C SER A 365 5.28 8.93 31.61
N ALA A 366 6.56 8.81 31.23
CA ALA A 366 7.24 9.83 30.44
C ALA A 366 6.60 10.03 29.05
N GLY A 367 6.15 8.94 28.41
CA GLY A 367 5.41 8.99 27.15
C GLY A 367 4.02 9.64 27.25
N LEU A 368 3.29 9.37 28.32
CA LEU A 368 1.99 9.99 28.62
C LEU A 368 2.11 11.50 28.85
N GLY A 369 3.25 11.97 29.37
CA GLY A 369 3.56 13.39 29.51
C GLY A 369 3.72 14.13 28.18
N ASN A 370 3.82 13.42 27.03
CA ASN A 370 3.95 14.04 25.73
C ASN A 370 2.60 14.65 25.26
N PRO A 371 2.54 15.93 24.84
CA PRO A 371 1.32 16.57 24.33
C PRO A 371 0.72 15.92 23.09
N HIS A 372 1.49 15.11 22.36
CA HIS A 372 1.00 14.38 21.18
C HIS A 372 0.39 13.01 21.52
N CYS A 373 0.50 12.54 22.76
CA CYS A 373 -0.11 11.29 23.19
C CYS A 373 -1.63 11.45 23.32
N LYS A 374 -2.39 10.71 22.51
CA LYS A 374 -3.86 10.75 22.47
C LYS A 374 -4.52 9.53 23.12
N LEU A 375 -3.79 8.82 23.98
CA LEU A 375 -4.28 7.61 24.62
C LEU A 375 -5.43 7.94 25.59
N GLU A 376 -6.53 7.22 25.48
CA GLU A 376 -7.76 7.38 26.28
C GLU A 376 -7.90 6.25 27.32
N THR A 377 -7.46 5.04 26.99
CA THR A 377 -7.52 3.88 27.89
C THR A 377 -6.16 3.19 28.01
N LEU A 378 -5.70 2.96 29.25
CA LEU A 378 -4.47 2.23 29.55
C LEU A 378 -4.77 1.12 30.57
N ARG A 379 -4.52 -0.13 30.20
CA ARG A 379 -4.66 -1.29 31.09
C ARG A 379 -3.29 -1.88 31.41
N LEU A 380 -2.95 -1.90 32.70
CA LEU A 380 -1.68 -2.39 33.26
C LEU A 380 -1.95 -3.46 34.33
N SER A 381 -3.06 -4.18 34.21
CA SER A 381 -3.49 -5.15 35.21
C SER A 381 -2.45 -6.27 35.34
N GLY A 382 -2.05 -6.65 36.56
CA GLY A 382 -1.08 -7.75 36.76
C GLY A 382 0.33 -7.48 36.22
N CYS A 383 0.81 -6.24 36.23
CA CYS A 383 2.12 -5.84 35.70
C CYS A 383 3.23 -5.68 36.75
N LEU A 384 2.97 -6.15 37.99
CA LEU A 384 3.89 -6.04 39.14
C LEU A 384 4.27 -4.57 39.47
N VAL A 385 3.29 -3.67 39.34
CA VAL A 385 3.44 -2.24 39.66
C VAL A 385 3.38 -2.04 41.18
N THR A 386 4.31 -1.25 41.72
CA THR A 386 4.37 -0.88 43.14
C THR A 386 4.05 0.60 43.35
N GLU A 387 4.24 1.09 44.58
CA GLU A 387 4.06 2.50 44.95
C GLU A 387 4.85 3.47 44.05
N GLU A 388 6.05 3.08 43.61
CA GLU A 388 6.94 3.93 42.82
C GLU A 388 6.42 4.13 41.38
N GLY A 389 5.90 3.07 40.78
CA GLY A 389 5.23 3.13 39.48
C GLY A 389 3.95 3.97 39.53
N CYS A 390 3.15 3.82 40.60
CA CYS A 390 1.96 4.65 40.81
C CYS A 390 2.29 6.14 40.96
N ALA A 391 3.34 6.50 41.72
CA ALA A 391 3.79 7.88 41.84
C ALA A 391 4.18 8.49 40.48
N SER A 392 4.85 7.70 39.64
CA SER A 392 5.27 8.11 38.30
C SER A 392 4.06 8.38 37.39
N LEU A 393 3.04 7.51 37.41
CA LEU A 393 1.80 7.69 36.65
C LEU A 393 1.05 8.95 37.08
N VAL A 394 0.89 9.17 38.39
CA VAL A 394 0.21 10.36 38.94
C VAL A 394 0.94 11.64 38.52
N SER A 395 2.26 11.65 38.53
CA SER A 395 3.04 12.80 38.06
C SER A 395 2.80 13.09 36.58
N ALA A 396 2.73 12.07 35.73
CA ALA A 396 2.45 12.23 34.30
C ALA A 396 1.04 12.81 34.07
N LEU A 397 0.04 12.28 34.79
CA LEU A 397 -1.35 12.73 34.71
C LEU A 397 -1.55 14.20 35.14
N LYS A 398 -0.72 14.69 36.07
CA LYS A 398 -0.72 16.10 36.50
C LYS A 398 -0.01 17.05 35.55
N SER A 399 1.02 16.56 34.86
CA SER A 399 1.93 17.40 34.07
C SER A 399 1.33 17.91 32.73
N ASN A 400 0.22 17.33 32.27
CA ASN A 400 -0.37 17.58 30.97
C ASN A 400 -1.89 17.34 31.04
N PRO A 401 -2.77 18.06 30.30
CA PRO A 401 -4.15 17.62 30.10
C PRO A 401 -4.15 16.27 29.39
N SER A 402 -4.01 15.19 30.16
CA SER A 402 -4.00 13.84 29.62
C SER A 402 -5.34 13.58 28.93
N HIS A 403 -5.29 12.92 27.78
CA HIS A 403 -6.49 12.40 27.13
C HIS A 403 -7.02 11.13 27.82
N LEU A 404 -6.29 10.64 28.83
CA LEU A 404 -6.59 9.40 29.53
C LEU A 404 -7.87 9.54 30.36
N ARG A 405 -8.84 8.68 30.07
CA ARG A 405 -10.14 8.57 30.75
C ARG A 405 -10.22 7.29 31.57
N GLU A 406 -9.55 6.22 31.15
CA GLU A 406 -9.57 4.93 31.84
C GLU A 406 -8.15 4.45 32.17
N LEU A 407 -7.92 4.08 33.42
CA LEU A 407 -6.66 3.48 33.89
C LEU A 407 -6.97 2.25 34.74
N ASP A 408 -6.63 1.07 34.24
CA ASP A 408 -6.75 -0.18 34.99
C ASP A 408 -5.41 -0.61 35.60
N LEU A 409 -5.33 -0.57 36.93
CA LEU A 409 -4.19 -1.03 37.72
C LEU A 409 -4.53 -2.26 38.58
N SER A 410 -5.60 -3.00 38.26
CA SER A 410 -6.02 -4.19 39.00
C SER A 410 -4.91 -5.23 39.10
N TYR A 411 -4.96 -6.09 40.12
CA TYR A 411 -3.97 -7.16 40.33
C TYR A 411 -2.49 -6.68 40.39
N ASN A 412 -2.25 -5.43 40.82
CA ASN A 412 -0.93 -4.90 41.16
C ASN A 412 -0.78 -4.71 42.68
N HIS A 413 0.39 -4.21 43.11
CA HIS A 413 0.72 -3.97 44.52
C HIS A 413 1.02 -2.49 44.81
N PRO A 414 0.07 -1.56 44.55
CA PRO A 414 0.31 -0.12 44.70
C PRO A 414 0.64 0.33 46.13
N GLY A 415 0.30 -0.48 47.15
CA GLY A 415 0.47 -0.13 48.56
C GLY A 415 -0.44 1.02 49.01
N ASP A 416 -0.49 1.28 50.33
CA ASP A 416 -1.32 2.35 50.90
C ASP A 416 -0.89 3.75 50.41
N SER A 417 0.41 3.94 50.22
CA SER A 417 1.04 5.14 49.68
C SER A 417 0.63 5.40 48.22
N GLY A 418 0.73 4.39 47.35
CA GLY A 418 0.34 4.51 45.94
C GLY A 418 -1.16 4.77 45.78
N VAL A 419 -2.01 4.12 46.57
CA VAL A 419 -3.47 4.38 46.58
C VAL A 419 -3.76 5.82 47.00
N ARG A 420 -3.12 6.33 48.06
CA ARG A 420 -3.27 7.74 48.46
C ARG A 420 -2.86 8.72 47.35
N LEU A 421 -1.76 8.44 46.65
CA LEU A 421 -1.30 9.27 45.53
C LEU A 421 -2.28 9.24 44.36
N LEU A 422 -2.82 8.08 44.01
CA LEU A 422 -3.83 7.93 42.95
C LEU A 422 -5.12 8.66 43.32
N SER A 423 -5.61 8.51 44.56
CA SER A 423 -6.79 9.23 45.04
C SER A 423 -6.60 10.76 45.00
N ALA A 424 -5.45 11.25 45.45
CA ALA A 424 -5.13 12.68 45.37
C ALA A 424 -4.94 13.18 43.92
N GLY A 425 -4.56 12.31 43.00
CA GLY A 425 -4.50 12.61 41.57
C GLY A 425 -5.89 12.73 40.92
N LEU A 426 -6.85 11.92 41.35
CA LEU A 426 -8.25 11.95 40.88
C LEU A 426 -9.02 13.18 41.38
N GLU A 427 -8.57 13.82 42.46
CA GLU A 427 -9.13 15.07 42.98
C GLU A 427 -8.62 16.31 42.22
N ASP A 428 -7.61 16.15 41.37
CA ASP A 428 -7.07 17.25 40.57
C ASP A 428 -8.08 17.69 39.48
N PRO A 429 -8.43 18.99 39.39
CA PRO A 429 -9.39 19.48 38.41
C PRO A 429 -8.93 19.32 36.94
N HIS A 430 -7.64 19.06 36.71
CA HIS A 430 -7.09 18.78 35.38
C HIS A 430 -7.08 17.28 35.04
N CYS A 431 -7.41 16.40 35.99
CA CYS A 431 -7.54 14.97 35.76
C CYS A 431 -8.85 14.66 35.00
N ARG A 432 -8.75 13.90 33.91
CA ARG A 432 -9.90 13.48 33.08
C ARG A 432 -10.30 12.02 33.28
N LEU A 433 -9.65 11.33 34.21
CA LEU A 433 -9.98 9.95 34.54
C LEU A 433 -11.42 9.86 35.07
N GLU A 434 -12.18 8.95 34.49
CA GLU A 434 -13.54 8.62 34.90
C GLU A 434 -13.47 7.66 36.11
N LYS A 435 -14.38 7.86 37.06
CA LYS A 435 -14.44 7.10 38.31
C LYS A 435 -15.15 5.76 38.15
#